data_AF-N6Z7M3-F1
#
_entry.id   AF-N6Z7M3-F1
#
_cell.length_a   1.000
_cell.length_b   1.000
_cell.length_c   1.000
_cell.angle_alpha   90.00
_cell.angle_beta   90.00
_cell.angle_gamma   90.00
#
_symmetry.space_group_name_H-M   'P 1'
#
loop_
_entity.id
_entity.type
_entity.pdbx_description
1 polymer ?
#
loop_
_entity_poly.entity_id
_entity_poly.type
_entity_poly.pdbx_seq_one_letter_code
_entity_poly.pdbx_strand_id
1 'polypeptide(L)'
;MVKVLHGIFLLRSGKSGEAIAKLEQGAALDESDANIQYNLGLAYLDAGQHEKALQSAHRAYAAGFPLLGLRDKLKRMGKWREAQ
;
A
#
# COMPACT_ATOMS: atom_id res chain seq x y z
N MET A 1 -9.80 11.31 11.64
CA MET A 1 -8.33 11.09 11.55
C MET A 1 -7.94 9.69 12.07
N VAL A 2 -8.56 8.59 11.57
CA VAL A 2 -8.40 7.23 12.16
C VAL A 2 -8.09 6.13 11.13
N LYS A 3 -8.17 6.41 9.82
CA LYS A 3 -7.96 5.37 8.78
C LYS A 3 -6.52 4.83 8.73
N VAL A 4 -5.53 5.66 9.05
CA VAL A 4 -4.08 5.33 8.98
C VAL A 4 -3.65 4.30 10.03
N LEU A 5 -4.15 4.42 11.27
CA LEU A 5 -3.83 3.47 12.34
C LEU A 5 -4.46 2.08 12.10
N HIS A 6 -5.60 2.03 11.42
CA HIS A 6 -6.32 0.79 11.15
C HIS A 6 -5.60 -0.09 10.12
N GLY A 7 -5.03 0.52 9.07
CA GLY A 7 -4.22 -0.18 8.07
C GLY A 7 -2.99 -0.86 8.70
N ILE A 8 -2.23 -0.11 9.51
CA ILE A 8 -1.03 -0.65 10.19
C ILE A 8 -1.39 -1.74 11.21
N PHE A 9 -2.53 -1.61 11.90
CA PHE A 9 -3.00 -2.61 12.87
C PHE A 9 -3.40 -3.94 12.20
N LEU A 10 -4.10 -3.88 11.06
CA LEU A 10 -4.53 -5.08 10.34
C LEU A 10 -3.36 -5.83 9.68
N LEU A 11 -2.34 -5.10 9.20
CA LEU A 11 -1.10 -5.70 8.66
C LEU A 11 -0.37 -6.55 9.70
N ARG A 12 -0.38 -6.15 10.98
CA ARG A 12 0.34 -6.87 12.05
C ARG A 12 -0.39 -8.11 12.55
N SER A 13 -1.66 -8.31 12.17
CA SER A 13 -2.51 -9.40 12.67
C SER A 13 -2.60 -10.61 11.73
N GLY A 14 -1.85 -10.63 10.62
CA GLY A 14 -1.97 -11.67 9.59
C GLY A 14 -3.30 -11.58 8.80
N LYS A 15 -4.01 -10.46 8.92
CA LYS A 15 -5.32 -10.20 8.29
C LYS A 15 -5.18 -9.35 7.04
N SER A 16 -4.17 -9.62 6.23
CA SER A 16 -3.83 -8.85 5.04
C SER A 16 -5.03 -8.79 4.07
N GLY A 17 -5.86 -9.84 3.99
CA GLY A 17 -7.08 -9.87 3.18
C GLY A 17 -8.19 -8.90 3.63
N GLU A 18 -8.50 -8.83 4.93
CA GLU A 18 -9.47 -7.84 5.46
C GLU A 18 -8.96 -6.40 5.27
N ALA A 19 -7.65 -6.18 5.47
CA ALA A 19 -7.01 -4.90 5.24
C ALA A 19 -7.17 -4.44 3.79
N ILE A 20 -6.86 -5.32 2.83
CA ILE A 20 -7.03 -5.07 1.40
C ILE A 20 -8.47 -4.68 1.10
N ALA A 21 -9.46 -5.48 1.52
CA ALA A 21 -10.87 -5.21 1.23
C ALA A 21 -11.33 -3.84 1.76
N LYS A 22 -10.93 -3.47 2.98
CA LYS A 22 -11.27 -2.16 3.57
C LYS A 22 -10.57 -0.99 2.88
N LEU A 23 -9.32 -1.18 2.49
CA LEU A 23 -8.56 -0.16 1.79
C LEU A 23 -9.02 0.01 0.33
N GLU A 24 -9.41 -1.07 -0.35
CA GLU A 24 -10.03 -1.03 -1.69
C GLU A 24 -11.36 -0.28 -1.65
N GLN A 25 -12.20 -0.50 -0.62
CA GLN A 25 -13.40 0.31 -0.40
C GLN A 25 -13.07 1.80 -0.19
N GLY A 26 -11.98 2.09 0.51
CA GLY A 26 -11.48 3.46 0.68
C GLY A 26 -11.01 4.08 -0.64
N ALA A 27 -10.26 3.31 -1.44
CA ALA A 27 -9.75 3.74 -2.73
C ALA A 27 -10.86 3.95 -3.77
N ALA A 28 -11.99 3.24 -3.63
CA ALA A 28 -13.17 3.48 -4.46
C ALA A 28 -13.85 4.83 -4.18
N LEU A 29 -13.62 5.43 -3.01
CA LEU A 29 -14.11 6.77 -2.67
C LEU A 29 -13.13 7.87 -3.11
N ASP A 30 -11.85 7.61 -2.96
CA ASP A 30 -10.78 8.50 -3.43
C ASP A 30 -9.57 7.66 -3.84
N GLU A 31 -9.40 7.49 -5.14
CA GLU A 31 -8.29 6.70 -5.69
C GLU A 31 -6.95 7.41 -5.59
N SER A 32 -6.97 8.74 -5.38
CA SER A 32 -5.79 9.60 -5.32
C SER A 32 -5.23 9.76 -3.90
N ASP A 33 -5.95 9.28 -2.87
CA ASP A 33 -5.48 9.35 -1.48
C ASP A 33 -4.18 8.55 -1.31
N ALA A 34 -3.08 9.30 -1.22
CA ALA A 34 -1.73 8.79 -1.09
C ALA A 34 -1.56 7.84 0.11
N ASN A 35 -2.30 8.08 1.22
CA ASN A 35 -2.24 7.21 2.40
C ASN A 35 -2.92 5.87 2.13
N ILE A 36 -4.06 5.88 1.43
CA ILE A 36 -4.78 4.66 1.07
C ILE A 36 -3.92 3.83 0.12
N GLN A 37 -3.33 4.45 -0.90
CA GLN A 37 -2.45 3.77 -1.85
C GLN A 37 -1.21 3.21 -1.16
N TYR A 38 -0.59 3.94 -0.24
CA TYR A 38 0.56 3.42 0.50
C TYR A 38 0.20 2.21 1.36
N ASN A 39 -0.93 2.28 2.08
CA ASN A 39 -1.39 1.18 2.93
C ASN A 39 -1.84 -0.04 2.11
N LEU A 40 -2.46 0.15 0.94
CA LEU A 40 -2.74 -0.93 -0.02
C LEU A 40 -1.44 -1.59 -0.46
N GLY A 41 -0.43 -0.79 -0.78
CA GLY A 41 0.88 -1.28 -1.18
C GLY A 41 1.51 -2.19 -0.12
N LEU A 42 1.45 -1.78 1.15
CA LEU A 42 1.90 -2.61 2.27
C LEU A 42 1.05 -3.87 2.45
N ALA A 43 -0.27 -3.79 2.30
CA ALA A 43 -1.17 -4.93 2.47
C ALA A 43 -1.03 -5.98 1.37
N TYR A 44 -0.88 -5.54 0.13
CA TYR A 44 -0.54 -6.43 -0.97
C TYR A 44 0.84 -7.04 -0.81
N LEU A 45 1.83 -6.29 -0.31
CA LEU A 45 3.17 -6.82 -0.06
C LEU A 45 3.14 -7.94 0.98
N ASP A 46 2.42 -7.74 2.09
CA ASP A 46 2.24 -8.73 3.16
C ASP A 46 1.45 -9.96 2.68
N ALA A 47 0.47 -9.75 1.79
CA ALA A 47 -0.28 -10.82 1.13
C ALA A 47 0.48 -11.53 -0.01
N GLY A 48 1.76 -11.19 -0.27
CA GLY A 48 2.56 -11.75 -1.37
C GLY A 48 2.16 -11.28 -2.78
N GLN A 49 1.21 -10.35 -2.89
CA GLN A 49 0.73 -9.77 -4.15
C GLN A 49 1.65 -8.65 -4.63
N HIS A 50 2.89 -8.99 -4.97
CA HIS A 50 3.97 -8.02 -5.25
C HIS A 50 3.68 -7.05 -6.40
N GLU A 51 3.00 -7.50 -7.47
CA GLU A 51 2.63 -6.63 -8.60
C GLU A 51 1.66 -5.53 -8.19
N LYS A 52 0.64 -5.87 -7.40
CA LYS A 52 -0.31 -4.88 -6.87
C LYS A 52 0.36 -3.96 -5.87
N ALA A 53 1.25 -4.50 -5.03
CA ALA A 53 2.03 -3.70 -4.09
C ALA A 53 2.84 -2.61 -4.82
N LEU A 54 3.48 -2.97 -5.94
CA LEU A 54 4.22 -2.04 -6.78
C LEU A 54 3.33 -0.95 -7.37
N GLN A 55 2.18 -1.32 -7.96
CA GLN A 55 1.24 -0.36 -8.54
C GLN A 55 0.73 0.65 -7.49
N SER A 56 0.30 0.16 -6.32
CA SER A 56 -0.15 1.01 -5.22
C SER A 56 0.98 1.90 -4.68
N ALA A 57 2.21 1.39 -4.63
CA ALA A 57 3.38 2.20 -4.26
C ALA A 57 3.59 3.36 -5.24
N HIS A 58 3.53 3.11 -6.55
CA HIS A 58 3.66 4.17 -7.56
C HIS A 58 2.59 5.24 -7.42
N ARG A 59 1.33 4.85 -7.22
CA ARG A 59 0.24 5.81 -7.01
C ARG A 59 0.46 6.67 -5.77
N ALA A 60 0.90 6.06 -4.67
CA ALA A 60 1.22 6.80 -3.45
C ALA A 60 2.33 7.84 -3.68
N TYR A 61 3.43 7.46 -4.34
CA TYR A 61 4.55 8.37 -4.58
C TYR A 61 4.26 9.43 -5.64
N ALA A 62 3.46 9.11 -6.66
CA ALA A 62 2.97 10.09 -7.62
C ALA A 62 2.13 11.19 -6.94
N ALA A 63 1.38 10.82 -5.89
CA ALA A 63 0.64 11.75 -5.04
C ALA A 63 1.49 12.44 -3.97
N GLY A 64 2.82 12.30 -4.01
CA GLY A 64 3.75 12.98 -3.09
C GLY A 64 3.88 12.34 -1.70
N PHE A 65 3.52 11.06 -1.55
CA PHE A 65 3.66 10.40 -0.24
C PHE A 65 5.12 10.39 0.24
N PRO A 66 5.40 10.85 1.47
CA PRO A 66 6.77 11.13 1.90
C PRO A 66 7.57 9.90 2.35
N LEU A 67 6.90 8.78 2.69
CA LEU A 67 7.58 7.63 3.30
C LEU A 67 8.08 6.64 2.26
N LEU A 68 9.39 6.47 2.15
CA LEU A 68 10.03 5.57 1.18
C LEU A 68 10.06 4.09 1.61
N GLY A 69 9.57 3.76 2.81
CA GLY A 69 9.72 2.42 3.39
C GLY A 69 9.15 1.29 2.53
N LEU A 70 8.02 1.52 1.85
CA LEU A 70 7.45 0.55 0.91
C LEU A 70 8.33 0.37 -0.33
N ARG A 71 8.91 1.46 -0.86
CA ARG A 71 9.84 1.41 -2.01
C ARG A 71 11.09 0.62 -1.63
N ASP A 72 11.67 0.90 -0.47
CA ASP A 72 12.88 0.23 0.00
C ASP A 72 12.66 -1.26 0.27
N LYS A 73 11.47 -1.64 0.77
CA LYS A 73 11.09 -3.06 0.90
C LYS A 73 11.00 -3.74 -0.47
N LEU A 74 10.28 -3.13 -1.42
CA LEU A 74 10.15 -3.67 -2.78
C LEU A 74 11.51 -3.77 -3.49
N LYS A 75 12.40 -2.79 -3.32
CA LYS A 75 13.77 -2.81 -3.85
C LYS A 75 14.59 -3.95 -3.28
N ARG A 76 14.58 -4.13 -1.95
CA ARG A 76 15.29 -5.24 -1.27
C ARG A 76 14.82 -6.62 -1.74
N MET A 77 13.55 -6.75 -2.12
CA MET A 77 12.97 -7.98 -2.64
C MET A 77 13.16 -8.16 -4.16
N GLY A 78 13.81 -7.21 -4.85
CA GLY A 78 13.93 -7.22 -6.32
C GLY A 78 12.58 -7.06 -7.05
N LYS A 79 11.56 -6.51 -6.38
CA LYS A 79 10.19 -6.33 -6.91
C LYS A 79 9.90 -4.88 -7.30
N TRP A 80 10.78 -3.95 -6.97
CA TRP A 80 10.66 -2.57 -7.41
C TRP A 80 11.10 -2.41 -8.86
N ARG A 81 10.26 -1.75 -9.65
CA ARG A 81 10.60 -1.18 -10.96
C ARG A 81 10.16 0.28 -10.92
N GLU A 82 10.81 1.16 -11.68
CA GLU A 82 10.34 2.54 -11.80
C GLU A 82 9.02 2.56 -12.59
N ALA A 83 8.15 3.55 -12.31
CA ALA A 83 6.98 3.77 -13.13
C ALA A 83 7.43 4.22 -14.54
N GLN A 84 6.82 3.66 -15.58
CA GLN A 84 7.04 4.11 -16.95
C GLN A 84 6.31 5.43 -17.23
#